data_AF-A0A7J6CF15-F1
#
_entry.id   AF-A0A7J6CF15-F1
#
_cell.length_a   1.000
_cell.length_b   1.000
_cell.length_c   1.000
_cell.angle_alpha   90.00
_cell.angle_beta   90.00
_cell.angle_gamma   90.00
#
_symmetry.space_group_name_H-M   'P 1'
#
loop_
_entity.id
_entity.type
_entity.pdbx_description
1 polymer ?
#
loop_
_entity_poly.entity_id
_entity_poly.type
_entity_poly.pdbx_seq_one_letter_code
_entity_poly.pdbx_strand_id
1 'polypeptide(L)'
;MSFRAGSLHYPARRLHALSKNTEESLINPKERNLVLASCQLSITMTSTTSDQKAVSCPLMAKPPRQRLVSKDGRSLMRGSTPGSRETWFGALRDMWGTWLALRWRWVVLAFCGSFLLHWLLFAVLWYLLARVNGDLEVPDHDSPPPGHVLCVKHVTGFTAAFSFALETQLTIGYGTMYPNADCPTAIALLALQMLLGLMLEAFITGAFVAKFSRPQKHCGGILFSPQAVVCEVRGQRCLMFRVCNLLPRPLVDVCVSAVLYEERDDHELHQTAMEFSVDNLGSRPCPLFLSPLTFYHPLTPSSPLNNAPSTKHFELVVFLTASQESTGSGYHKRTSYLPDEIQYGSCFTKVMSRLGKGRSKAESMRYFDTQPCPLTLPNTHTGDALEKEHVVVQINGEGSDRVE
;
A
#
# COMPACT_ATOMS: atom_id res chain seq x y z
N MET A 1 34.78 -36.00 13.37
CA MET A 1 34.26 -37.37 13.54
C MET A 1 32.78 -37.39 13.17
N SER A 2 32.45 -38.08 12.08
CA SER A 2 31.15 -38.61 11.62
C SER A 2 29.87 -37.74 11.74
N PHE A 3 29.39 -37.23 10.59
CA PHE A 3 27.97 -36.94 10.38
C PHE A 3 27.44 -37.78 9.21
N ARG A 4 26.46 -38.64 9.51
CA ARG A 4 25.76 -39.55 8.61
C ARG A 4 24.89 -38.79 7.61
N ALA A 5 25.02 -39.11 6.33
CA ALA A 5 24.07 -38.75 5.28
C ALA A 5 22.88 -39.72 5.31
N GLY A 6 21.67 -39.19 5.50
CA GLY A 6 20.42 -39.94 5.39
C GLY A 6 19.80 -39.76 4.02
N SER A 7 19.83 -40.81 3.21
CA SER A 7 19.10 -40.93 1.94
C SER A 7 17.70 -41.49 2.22
N LEU A 8 16.65 -40.84 1.72
CA LEU A 8 15.28 -41.35 1.75
C LEU A 8 14.64 -41.17 0.37
N HIS A 9 14.62 -42.28 -0.35
CA HIS A 9 13.84 -42.55 -1.56
C HIS A 9 12.35 -42.71 -1.22
N TYR A 10 11.44 -42.20 -2.06
CA TYR A 10 10.18 -42.86 -2.53
C TYR A 10 9.41 -41.92 -3.52
N PRO A 11 8.44 -42.40 -4.34
CA PRO A 11 8.68 -42.76 -5.74
C PRO A 11 7.91 -41.89 -6.76
N ALA A 12 8.34 -41.99 -8.02
CA ALA A 12 7.62 -41.50 -9.19
C ALA A 12 6.37 -42.34 -9.51
N ARG A 13 5.24 -41.68 -9.78
CA ARG A 13 4.13 -42.25 -10.58
C ARG A 13 3.94 -41.41 -11.84
N ARG A 14 4.14 -42.06 -12.98
CA ARG A 14 3.64 -41.66 -14.30
C ARG A 14 2.12 -41.73 -14.34
N LEU A 15 1.50 -40.82 -15.08
CA LEU A 15 0.42 -41.14 -16.02
C LEU A 15 0.37 -40.07 -17.13
N HIS A 16 0.68 -40.54 -18.35
CA HIS A 16 0.25 -40.04 -19.67
C HIS A 16 -1.25 -39.70 -19.66
N ALA A 17 -1.85 -38.88 -20.52
CA ALA A 17 -1.49 -38.16 -21.74
C ALA A 17 -2.65 -37.17 -22.01
N LEU A 18 -2.43 -36.11 -22.79
CA LEU A 18 -3.15 -35.88 -24.05
C LEU A 18 -2.71 -34.55 -24.67
N SER A 19 -2.15 -34.73 -25.86
CA SER A 19 -1.89 -33.74 -26.91
C SER A 19 -3.13 -32.90 -27.23
N LYS A 20 -2.92 -31.59 -27.42
CA LYS A 20 -3.49 -30.84 -28.55
C LYS A 20 -2.77 -29.49 -28.75
N ASN A 21 -2.03 -29.45 -29.85
CA ASN A 21 -1.65 -28.34 -30.71
C ASN A 21 -2.12 -26.92 -30.31
N THR A 22 -1.21 -25.96 -30.26
CA THR A 22 -1.21 -24.85 -31.24
C THR A 22 0.14 -24.12 -31.22
N GLU A 23 0.78 -24.09 -32.38
CA GLU A 23 1.91 -23.24 -32.72
C GLU A 23 1.49 -21.77 -32.87
N GLU A 24 2.51 -20.91 -32.98
CA GLU A 24 2.50 -19.54 -33.49
C GLU A 24 1.95 -18.45 -32.56
N SER A 25 2.49 -17.23 -32.54
CA SER A 25 3.71 -16.62 -33.08
C SER A 25 3.73 -15.19 -32.53
N LEU A 26 4.93 -14.60 -32.45
CA LEU A 26 5.15 -13.18 -32.17
C LEU A 26 4.52 -12.30 -33.25
N ILE A 27 3.69 -11.30 -32.88
CA ILE A 27 3.49 -10.09 -33.69
C ILE A 27 3.42 -8.82 -32.82
N ASN A 28 4.14 -7.82 -33.33
CA ASN A 28 4.56 -6.51 -32.87
C ASN A 28 3.40 -5.50 -32.64
N PRO A 29 3.50 -4.50 -31.75
CA PRO A 29 2.43 -3.55 -31.45
C PRO A 29 2.55 -2.30 -32.33
N LYS A 30 1.80 -2.22 -33.43
CA LYS A 30 1.64 -0.95 -34.20
C LYS A 30 0.30 -0.74 -34.90
N GLU A 31 -0.74 -1.51 -34.58
CA GLU A 31 -2.10 -1.31 -35.12
C GLU A 31 -3.14 -1.19 -34.00
N ARG A 32 -3.14 -0.05 -33.31
CA ARG A 32 -4.22 0.28 -32.35
C ARG A 32 -4.75 1.71 -32.45
N ASN A 33 -4.41 2.42 -33.52
CA ASN A 33 -4.84 3.79 -33.78
C ASN A 33 -5.42 3.92 -35.19
N LEU A 34 -6.56 3.29 -35.47
CA LEU A 34 -7.39 3.68 -36.62
C LEU A 34 -8.85 3.20 -36.53
N VAL A 35 -9.48 3.27 -35.36
CA VAL A 35 -10.95 3.16 -35.28
C VAL A 35 -11.42 4.01 -34.10
N LEU A 36 -11.48 5.34 -34.26
CA LEU A 36 -12.23 6.27 -33.38
C LEU A 36 -12.19 7.73 -33.88
N ALA A 37 -12.17 7.95 -35.20
CA ALA A 37 -12.21 9.30 -35.77
C ALA A 37 -13.02 9.31 -37.07
N SER A 38 -14.33 9.10 -36.97
CA SER A 38 -15.31 9.36 -38.04
C SER A 38 -16.73 9.28 -37.45
N CYS A 39 -17.15 10.31 -36.69
CA CYS A 39 -18.57 10.52 -36.41
C CYS A 39 -18.81 11.94 -35.87
N GLN A 40 -18.53 12.94 -36.71
CA GLN A 40 -19.16 14.27 -36.61
C GLN A 40 -19.32 14.81 -38.03
N LEU A 41 -20.57 14.90 -38.49
CA LEU A 41 -21.26 16.12 -38.93
C LEU A 41 -22.25 15.86 -40.08
N SER A 42 -23.45 16.39 -39.88
CA SER A 42 -24.36 16.96 -40.88
C SER A 42 -25.13 16.03 -41.82
N ILE A 43 -26.43 15.82 -41.53
CA ILE A 43 -27.47 15.87 -42.57
C ILE A 43 -28.73 16.57 -42.02
N THR A 44 -29.14 17.59 -42.77
CA THR A 44 -30.26 18.51 -42.60
C THR A 44 -31.61 17.86 -42.97
N MET A 45 -32.69 18.37 -42.37
CA MET A 45 -34.10 17.99 -42.55
C MET A 45 -34.57 17.74 -43.99
N THR A 46 -35.36 16.69 -44.20
CA THR A 46 -36.57 16.72 -45.05
C THR A 46 -37.61 15.75 -44.50
N SER A 47 -38.87 16.16 -44.60
CA SER A 47 -40.08 15.53 -44.10
C SER A 47 -40.51 14.33 -44.93
N THR A 48 -41.06 13.29 -44.29
CA THR A 48 -42.22 12.50 -44.76
C THR A 48 -42.70 11.57 -43.63
N THR A 49 -44.02 11.46 -43.56
CA THR A 49 -44.85 10.78 -42.55
C THR A 49 -44.89 9.26 -42.69
N SER A 50 -44.87 8.52 -41.58
CA SER A 50 -45.75 7.35 -41.25
C SER A 50 -45.08 6.35 -40.30
N ASP A 51 -45.85 6.01 -39.27
CA ASP A 51 -45.92 4.77 -38.49
C ASP A 51 -44.96 4.41 -37.35
N GLN A 52 -45.63 4.03 -36.26
CA GLN A 52 -45.18 3.70 -34.92
C GLN A 52 -44.40 2.39 -34.86
N LYS A 53 -43.26 2.41 -34.16
CA LYS A 53 -42.88 1.36 -33.20
C LYS A 53 -41.81 1.90 -32.24
N ALA A 54 -42.27 2.35 -31.08
CA ALA A 54 -41.38 2.68 -29.97
C ALA A 54 -40.76 1.38 -29.43
N VAL A 55 -39.53 1.10 -29.85
CA VAL A 55 -38.67 0.11 -29.17
C VAL A 55 -38.12 0.81 -27.94
N SER A 56 -38.70 0.48 -26.78
CA SER A 56 -38.18 0.86 -25.48
C SER A 56 -36.86 0.13 -25.21
N CYS A 57 -35.74 0.80 -25.54
CA CYS A 57 -34.44 0.39 -25.05
C CYS A 57 -34.38 0.58 -23.53
N PRO A 58 -33.95 -0.43 -22.76
CA PRO A 58 -33.89 -0.31 -21.31
C PRO A 58 -32.75 0.65 -20.93
N LEU A 59 -33.09 1.61 -20.07
CA LEU A 59 -32.25 2.28 -19.08
C LEU A 59 -30.80 2.54 -19.52
N MET A 60 -30.54 3.76 -19.99
CA MET A 60 -29.21 4.34 -19.83
C MET A 60 -28.83 4.25 -18.35
N ALA A 61 -27.91 3.34 -18.02
CA ALA A 61 -27.22 3.36 -16.75
C ALA A 61 -26.64 4.77 -16.59
N LYS A 62 -27.04 5.48 -15.52
CA LYS A 62 -26.43 6.76 -15.15
C LYS A 62 -24.90 6.61 -15.32
N PRO A 63 -24.21 7.55 -15.99
CA PRO A 63 -22.76 7.49 -16.03
C PRO A 63 -22.27 7.39 -14.58
N PRO A 64 -21.39 6.44 -14.24
CA PRO A 64 -20.90 6.29 -12.88
C PRO A 64 -20.19 7.58 -12.50
N ARG A 65 -20.84 8.39 -11.67
CA ARG A 65 -20.29 9.67 -11.23
C ARG A 65 -19.01 9.42 -10.43
N GLN A 66 -18.08 10.37 -10.55
CA GLN A 66 -16.70 10.19 -10.13
C GLN A 66 -16.59 10.08 -8.59
N ARG A 67 -16.33 8.86 -8.11
CA ARG A 67 -16.02 8.57 -6.70
C ARG A 67 -14.72 9.29 -6.28
N LEU A 68 -14.70 9.93 -5.11
CA LEU A 68 -13.54 10.63 -4.52
C LEU A 68 -12.51 9.65 -3.94
N VAL A 69 -12.97 8.61 -3.24
CA VAL A 69 -12.12 7.61 -2.58
C VAL A 69 -12.56 6.22 -2.98
N SER A 70 -11.70 5.41 -3.61
CA SER A 70 -12.00 4.00 -3.91
C SER A 70 -12.34 3.18 -2.64
N LYS A 71 -13.10 2.09 -2.78
CA LYS A 71 -13.33 1.10 -1.71
C LYS A 71 -12.04 0.58 -1.06
N ASP A 72 -10.95 0.52 -1.84
CA ASP A 72 -9.62 0.14 -1.33
C ASP A 72 -8.90 1.27 -0.58
N GLY A 73 -9.52 2.45 -0.47
CA GLY A 73 -8.97 3.63 0.18
C GLY A 73 -8.00 4.44 -0.67
N ARG A 74 -8.00 4.30 -2.00
CA ARG A 74 -7.19 5.17 -2.89
C ARG A 74 -7.94 6.46 -3.17
N SER A 75 -7.27 7.61 -3.07
CA SER A 75 -7.84 8.88 -3.53
C SER A 75 -7.87 8.88 -5.06
N LEU A 76 -9.05 9.09 -5.62
CA LEU A 76 -9.30 9.17 -7.07
C LEU A 76 -9.35 10.62 -7.57
N MET A 77 -9.19 11.60 -6.66
CA MET A 77 -8.96 12.99 -7.03
C MET A 77 -7.70 13.09 -7.90
N ARG A 78 -7.90 13.37 -9.18
CA ARG A 78 -6.81 13.60 -10.13
C ARG A 78 -6.36 15.04 -9.93
N GLY A 79 -5.29 15.23 -9.17
CA GLY A 79 -4.60 16.52 -9.17
C GLY A 79 -4.16 16.85 -10.59
N SER A 80 -4.13 18.15 -10.94
CA SER A 80 -3.51 18.59 -12.19
C SER A 80 -2.10 17.99 -12.25
N THR A 81 -1.85 17.13 -13.24
CA THR A 81 -0.53 16.53 -13.40
C THR A 81 0.42 17.66 -13.78
N PRO A 82 1.42 17.99 -12.95
CA PRO A 82 2.38 19.02 -13.32
C PRO A 82 3.10 18.57 -14.61
N GLY A 83 3.63 19.54 -15.36
CA GLY A 83 4.50 19.20 -16.49
C GLY A 83 5.63 18.26 -16.03
N SER A 84 6.13 17.40 -16.93
CA SER A 84 7.18 16.43 -16.58
C SER A 84 8.35 17.10 -15.86
N ARG A 85 8.81 18.26 -16.34
CA ARG A 85 9.87 19.06 -15.72
C ARG A 85 9.55 19.53 -14.30
N GLU A 86 8.38 20.11 -14.07
CA GLU A 86 7.98 20.61 -12.75
C GLU A 86 7.85 19.47 -11.73
N THR A 87 7.42 18.30 -12.18
CA THR A 87 7.38 17.08 -11.37
C THR A 87 8.79 16.62 -10.97
N TRP A 88 9.75 16.63 -11.90
CA TRP A 88 11.15 16.30 -11.61
C TRP A 88 11.80 17.32 -10.67
N PHE A 89 11.59 18.62 -10.88
CA PHE A 89 12.11 19.66 -9.98
C PHE A 89 11.48 19.57 -8.59
N GLY A 90 10.19 19.30 -8.49
CA GLY A 90 9.51 19.04 -7.22
C GLY A 90 10.06 17.82 -6.49
N ALA A 91 10.32 16.72 -7.22
CA ALA A 91 10.89 15.49 -6.67
C ALA A 91 12.35 15.69 -6.21
N LEU A 92 13.14 16.52 -6.90
CA LEU A 92 14.50 16.87 -6.47
C LEU A 92 14.49 17.73 -5.21
N ARG A 93 13.53 18.65 -5.07
CA ARG A 93 13.38 19.46 -3.86
C ARG A 93 12.97 18.62 -2.66
N ASP A 94 12.14 17.60 -2.86
CA ASP A 94 11.79 16.59 -1.85
C ASP A 94 12.51 15.25 -2.12
N MET A 95 13.84 15.31 -2.23
CA MET A 95 14.66 14.12 -2.48
C MET A 95 14.46 13.06 -1.38
N TRP A 96 14.32 13.49 -0.13
CA TRP A 96 14.10 12.60 1.02
C TRP A 96 12.74 11.90 0.97
N GLY A 97 11.64 12.64 0.74
CA GLY A 97 10.31 12.05 0.58
C GLY A 97 10.24 11.12 -0.62
N THR A 98 10.87 11.49 -1.74
CA THR A 98 10.97 10.67 -2.95
C THR A 98 11.70 9.36 -2.67
N TRP A 99 12.85 9.40 -1.99
CA TRP A 99 13.60 8.20 -1.59
C TRP A 99 12.77 7.24 -0.73
N LEU A 100 12.05 7.79 0.24
CA LEU A 100 11.19 7.00 1.12
C LEU A 100 10.00 6.40 0.35
N ALA A 101 9.51 7.06 -0.68
CA ALA A 101 8.43 6.57 -1.54
C ALA A 101 8.87 5.50 -2.58
N LEU A 102 10.15 5.41 -2.92
CA LEU A 102 10.66 4.42 -3.88
C LEU A 102 10.34 2.97 -3.44
N ARG A 103 10.11 2.08 -4.41
CA ARG A 103 9.98 0.64 -4.11
C ARG A 103 11.35 0.08 -3.69
N TRP A 104 11.36 -0.95 -2.83
CA TRP A 104 12.59 -1.60 -2.36
C TRP A 104 13.55 -1.99 -3.47
N ARG A 105 13.05 -2.52 -4.59
CA ARG A 105 13.89 -2.84 -5.77
C ARG A 105 14.71 -1.64 -6.27
N TRP A 106 14.12 -0.45 -6.29
CA TRP A 106 14.78 0.77 -6.77
C TRP A 106 15.72 1.33 -5.73
N VAL A 107 15.42 1.15 -4.44
CA VAL A 107 16.32 1.52 -3.34
C VAL A 107 17.59 0.66 -3.36
N VAL A 108 17.44 -0.66 -3.54
CA VAL A 108 18.59 -1.58 -3.65
C VAL A 108 19.42 -1.26 -4.91
N LEU A 109 18.77 -1.01 -6.05
CA LEU A 109 19.49 -0.61 -7.26
C LEU A 109 20.22 0.73 -7.10
N ALA A 110 19.60 1.72 -6.47
CA ALA A 110 20.23 3.02 -6.20
C ALA A 110 21.43 2.89 -5.24
N PHE A 111 21.33 2.03 -4.22
CA PHE A 111 22.42 1.67 -3.31
C PHE A 111 23.60 1.06 -4.07
N CYS A 112 23.36 0.00 -4.85
CA CYS A 112 24.42 -0.65 -5.59
C CYS A 112 25.06 0.33 -6.60
N GLY A 113 24.23 1.13 -7.27
CA GLY A 113 24.69 2.16 -8.19
C GLY A 113 25.56 3.23 -7.53
N SER A 114 25.20 3.71 -6.33
CA SER A 114 25.97 4.75 -5.65
C SER A 114 27.36 4.27 -5.22
N PHE A 115 27.47 3.03 -4.71
CA PHE A 115 28.78 2.45 -4.36
C PHE A 115 29.65 2.22 -5.60
N LEU A 116 29.08 1.63 -6.65
CA LEU A 116 29.79 1.42 -7.92
C LEU A 116 30.27 2.75 -8.52
N LEU A 117 29.42 3.78 -8.52
CA LEU A 117 29.78 5.10 -9.03
C LEU A 117 30.90 5.75 -8.20
N HIS A 118 30.84 5.63 -6.87
CA HIS A 118 31.90 6.13 -5.98
C HIS A 118 33.23 5.42 -6.22
N TRP A 119 33.24 4.08 -6.30
CA TRP A 119 34.44 3.32 -6.61
C TRP A 119 35.00 3.66 -7.99
N LEU A 120 34.14 3.81 -9.01
CA LEU A 120 34.56 4.21 -10.35
C LEU A 120 35.13 5.63 -10.38
N LEU A 121 34.52 6.57 -9.67
CA LEU A 121 35.03 7.94 -9.55
C LEU A 121 36.44 7.95 -8.96
N PHE A 122 36.64 7.28 -7.83
CA PHE A 122 37.97 7.22 -7.20
C PHE A 122 38.97 6.38 -8.00
N ALA A 123 38.53 5.33 -8.68
CA ALA A 123 39.38 4.58 -9.61
C ALA A 123 39.93 5.48 -10.73
N VAL A 124 39.08 6.35 -11.30
CA VAL A 124 39.49 7.34 -12.29
C VAL A 124 40.47 8.34 -11.67
N LEU A 125 40.21 8.85 -10.47
CA LEU A 125 41.11 9.79 -9.81
C LEU A 125 42.49 9.17 -9.50
N TRP A 126 42.54 7.92 -9.02
CA TRP A 126 43.78 7.19 -8.79
C TRP A 126 44.54 6.90 -10.08
N TYR A 127 43.82 6.49 -11.13
CA TYR A 127 44.39 6.26 -12.44
C TYR A 127 44.97 7.55 -13.04
N LEU A 128 44.25 8.67 -12.94
CA LEU A 128 44.73 9.98 -13.38
C LEU A 128 45.93 10.45 -12.56
N LEU A 129 45.93 10.25 -11.24
CA LEU A 129 47.08 10.58 -10.40
C LEU A 129 48.32 9.80 -10.84
N ALA A 130 48.19 8.49 -11.01
CA ALA A 130 49.27 7.64 -11.48
C ALA A 130 49.73 8.03 -12.90
N ARG A 131 48.81 8.43 -13.79
CA ARG A 131 49.13 8.86 -15.16
C ARG A 131 49.85 10.19 -15.21
N VAL A 132 49.43 11.16 -14.39
CA VAL A 132 50.05 12.50 -14.31
C VAL A 132 51.41 12.43 -13.63
N ASN A 133 51.56 11.58 -12.60
CA ASN A 133 52.86 11.38 -11.96
C ASN A 133 53.86 10.65 -12.88
N GLY A 134 53.37 9.82 -13.81
CA GLY A 134 54.21 8.99 -14.68
C GLY A 134 54.42 7.56 -14.16
N ASP A 135 53.67 7.17 -13.12
CA ASP A 135 53.80 5.85 -12.48
C ASP A 135 53.47 4.69 -13.42
N LEU A 136 52.61 4.90 -14.42
CA LEU A 136 52.24 3.88 -15.40
C LEU A 136 53.36 3.54 -16.39
N GLU A 137 54.35 4.42 -16.53
CA GLU A 137 55.46 4.24 -17.48
C GLU A 137 56.67 3.55 -16.84
N VAL A 138 56.61 3.33 -15.53
CA VAL A 138 57.64 2.64 -14.75
C VAL A 138 57.46 1.12 -14.89
N PRO A 139 58.42 0.39 -15.51
CA PRO A 139 58.28 -1.06 -15.72
C PRO A 139 58.39 -1.87 -14.43
N ASP A 140 59.20 -1.41 -13.48
CA ASP A 140 59.42 -2.05 -12.19
C ASP A 140 59.14 -1.05 -11.05
N HIS A 141 58.04 -1.26 -10.34
CA HIS A 141 57.63 -0.42 -9.21
C HIS A 141 58.48 -0.67 -7.94
N ASP A 142 59.24 -1.77 -7.89
CA ASP A 142 60.17 -2.06 -6.79
C ASP A 142 61.51 -1.32 -6.98
N SER A 143 61.85 -0.97 -8.23
CA SER A 143 63.10 -0.32 -8.63
C SER A 143 62.86 0.93 -9.52
N PRO A 144 62.22 2.00 -9.01
CA PRO A 144 61.95 3.19 -9.82
C PRO A 144 63.21 3.88 -10.34
N PRO A 145 63.11 4.61 -11.48
CA PRO A 145 64.19 5.45 -11.98
C PRO A 145 64.66 6.46 -10.92
N PRO A 146 65.97 6.81 -10.90
CA PRO A 146 66.50 7.75 -9.93
C PRO A 146 65.80 9.12 -10.03
N GLY A 147 65.19 9.56 -8.93
CA GLY A 147 64.45 10.83 -8.86
C GLY A 147 62.94 10.73 -9.12
N HIS A 148 62.41 9.54 -9.43
CA HIS A 148 60.97 9.31 -9.56
C HIS A 148 60.38 8.69 -8.29
N VAL A 149 59.41 9.38 -7.66
CA VAL A 149 58.69 8.88 -6.49
C VAL A 149 57.33 8.37 -6.95
N LEU A 150 57.07 7.06 -6.79
CA LEU A 150 55.74 6.52 -7.07
C LEU A 150 54.72 7.01 -6.05
N CYS A 151 53.53 7.39 -6.52
CA CYS A 151 52.44 7.80 -5.64
C CYS A 151 51.66 6.59 -5.09
N VAL A 152 51.43 5.57 -5.91
CA VAL A 152 50.85 4.29 -5.48
C VAL A 152 51.61 3.13 -6.09
N LYS A 153 52.08 2.21 -5.25
CA LYS A 153 52.81 1.04 -5.73
C LYS A 153 51.88 -0.01 -6.35
N HIS A 154 52.39 -0.68 -7.37
CA HIS A 154 51.71 -1.75 -8.13
C HIS A 154 50.38 -1.37 -8.82
N VAL A 155 50.12 -0.08 -9.04
CA VAL A 155 49.01 0.38 -9.89
C VAL A 155 49.49 0.51 -11.35
N THR A 156 49.37 -0.58 -12.11
CA THR A 156 49.89 -0.68 -13.49
C THR A 156 48.85 -0.33 -14.57
N GLY A 157 47.59 -0.13 -14.20
CA GLY A 157 46.52 0.19 -15.13
C GLY A 157 45.19 0.51 -14.45
N PHE A 158 44.15 0.75 -15.25
CA PHE A 158 42.83 1.14 -14.72
C PHE A 158 42.20 0.07 -13.83
N THR A 159 42.30 -1.21 -14.19
CA THR A 159 41.75 -2.30 -13.37
C THR A 159 42.44 -2.38 -12.01
N ALA A 160 43.76 -2.16 -11.95
CA ALA A 160 44.50 -2.10 -10.69
C ALA A 160 44.07 -0.88 -9.85
N ALA A 161 43.91 0.29 -10.48
CA ALA A 161 43.41 1.49 -9.80
C ALA A 161 41.98 1.30 -9.27
N PHE A 162 41.11 0.59 -10.00
CA PHE A 162 39.77 0.24 -9.54
C PHE A 162 39.79 -0.71 -8.34
N SER A 163 40.60 -1.78 -8.41
CA SER A 163 40.80 -2.69 -7.27
C SER A 163 41.33 -1.95 -6.05
N PHE A 164 42.34 -1.07 -6.23
CA PHE A 164 42.87 -0.25 -5.14
C PHE A 164 41.81 0.67 -4.53
N ALA A 165 41.03 1.38 -5.35
CA ALA A 165 39.94 2.23 -4.87
C ALA A 165 38.89 1.43 -4.08
N LEU A 166 38.50 0.25 -4.57
CA LEU A 166 37.55 -0.64 -3.90
C LEU A 166 38.11 -1.18 -2.58
N GLU A 167 39.33 -1.71 -2.58
CA GLU A 167 40.01 -2.26 -1.41
C GLU A 167 40.21 -1.22 -0.31
N THR A 168 40.57 0.00 -0.72
CA THR A 168 40.73 1.15 0.16
C THR A 168 39.39 1.54 0.78
N GLN A 169 38.35 1.70 -0.04
CA GLN A 169 37.04 2.14 0.45
C GLN A 169 36.37 1.13 1.39
N LEU A 170 36.48 -0.16 1.06
CA LEU A 170 35.93 -1.26 1.86
C LEU A 170 36.85 -1.70 3.00
N THR A 171 37.98 -1.01 3.17
CA THR A 171 39.01 -1.29 4.19
C THR A 171 39.48 -2.74 4.19
N ILE A 172 39.46 -3.39 3.01
CA ILE A 172 39.92 -4.76 2.82
C ILE A 172 41.45 -4.80 2.87
N GLY A 173 42.08 -3.91 2.09
CA GLY A 173 43.54 -3.72 2.05
C GLY A 173 44.34 -5.00 1.94
N TYR A 174 44.33 -5.68 0.78
CA TYR A 174 45.08 -6.93 0.61
C TYR A 174 46.60 -6.77 0.78
N GLY A 175 47.11 -5.54 0.74
CA GLY A 175 48.50 -5.19 1.03
C GLY A 175 49.44 -5.29 -0.18
N THR A 176 48.93 -5.65 -1.35
CA THR A 176 49.69 -5.68 -2.61
C THR A 176 49.86 -4.30 -3.24
N MET A 177 48.90 -3.40 -3.02
CA MET A 177 48.93 -2.01 -3.48
C MET A 177 48.82 -1.10 -2.25
N TYR A 178 49.68 -0.10 -2.17
CA TYR A 178 49.67 0.87 -1.07
C TYR A 178 50.20 2.24 -1.52
N PRO A 179 49.66 3.33 -0.96
CA PRO A 179 50.09 4.68 -1.28
C PRO A 179 51.45 4.97 -0.62
N ASN A 180 52.29 5.74 -1.31
CA ASN A 180 53.58 6.14 -0.79
C ASN A 180 53.47 7.41 0.07
N ALA A 181 54.15 7.45 1.21
CA ALA A 181 54.16 8.60 2.13
C ALA A 181 54.86 9.83 1.52
N ASP A 182 55.80 9.62 0.61
CA ASP A 182 56.57 10.69 -0.03
C ASP A 182 55.76 11.45 -1.11
N CYS A 183 54.59 10.95 -1.50
CA CYS A 183 53.68 11.61 -2.43
C CYS A 183 52.48 12.22 -1.67
N PRO A 184 52.51 13.53 -1.31
CA PRO A 184 51.46 14.14 -0.50
C PRO A 184 50.10 14.19 -1.20
N THR A 185 50.08 14.22 -2.54
CA THR A 185 48.85 14.18 -3.34
C THR A 185 48.14 12.83 -3.23
N ALA A 186 48.88 11.72 -3.10
CA ALA A 186 48.30 10.40 -2.85
C ALA A 186 47.65 10.34 -1.46
N ILE A 187 48.34 10.84 -0.43
CA ILE A 187 47.80 10.87 0.94
C ILE A 187 46.56 11.76 1.02
N ALA A 188 46.57 12.92 0.36
CA ALA A 188 45.40 13.80 0.29
C ALA A 188 44.21 13.14 -0.42
N LEU A 189 44.45 12.44 -1.55
CA LEU A 189 43.41 11.73 -2.28
C LEU A 189 42.83 10.57 -1.47
N LEU A 190 43.68 9.84 -0.76
CA LEU A 190 43.28 8.78 0.19
C LEU A 190 42.37 9.35 1.30
N ALA A 191 42.79 10.44 1.94
CA ALA A 191 42.01 11.08 3.01
C ALA A 191 40.63 11.56 2.48
N LEU A 192 40.61 12.18 1.30
CA LEU A 192 39.38 12.61 0.64
C LEU A 192 38.46 11.43 0.32
N GLN A 193 39.01 10.32 -0.20
CA GLN A 193 38.26 9.10 -0.48
C GLN A 193 37.60 8.55 0.78
N MET A 194 38.37 8.42 1.86
CA MET A 194 37.84 7.90 3.12
C MET A 194 36.75 8.80 3.70
N LEU A 195 36.95 10.11 3.71
CA LEU A 195 35.96 11.05 4.23
C LEU A 195 34.64 10.98 3.45
N LEU A 196 34.70 11.08 2.12
CA LEU A 196 33.50 11.04 1.28
C LEU A 196 32.83 9.67 1.29
N GLY A 197 33.63 8.61 1.37
CA GLY A 197 33.13 7.25 1.49
C GLY A 197 32.36 6.99 2.79
N LEU A 198 32.90 7.44 3.93
CA LEU A 198 32.23 7.36 5.22
C LEU A 198 30.93 8.20 5.24
N MET A 199 30.94 9.39 4.64
CA MET A 199 29.73 10.21 4.51
C MET A 199 28.66 9.49 3.67
N LEU A 200 29.05 8.87 2.56
CA LEU A 200 28.15 8.09 1.71
C LEU A 200 27.56 6.90 2.46
N GLU A 201 28.40 6.13 3.16
CA GLU A 201 27.98 4.96 3.95
C GLU A 201 26.99 5.35 5.06
N ALA A 202 27.29 6.42 5.80
CA ALA A 202 26.42 6.94 6.86
C ALA A 202 25.06 7.39 6.31
N PHE A 203 25.06 8.13 5.19
CA PHE A 203 23.84 8.61 4.55
C PHE A 203 22.95 7.45 4.09
N ILE A 204 23.54 6.48 3.40
CA ILE A 204 22.84 5.31 2.89
C ILE A 204 22.25 4.46 4.03
N THR A 205 23.06 4.19 5.05
CA THR A 205 22.62 3.40 6.23
C THR A 205 21.49 4.12 6.96
N GLY A 206 21.61 5.44 7.18
CA GLY A 206 20.55 6.24 7.77
C GLY A 206 19.26 6.22 6.96
N ALA A 207 19.36 6.32 5.63
CA ALA A 207 18.22 6.24 4.73
C ALA A 207 17.55 4.84 4.74
N PHE A 208 18.35 3.77 4.86
CA PHE A 208 17.85 2.41 4.95
C PHE A 208 17.10 2.18 6.27
N VAL A 209 17.68 2.58 7.39
CA VAL A 209 17.04 2.51 8.71
C VAL A 209 15.75 3.34 8.73
N ALA A 210 15.77 4.57 8.22
CA ALA A 210 14.58 5.41 8.15
C ALA A 210 13.45 4.77 7.32
N LYS A 211 13.79 4.10 6.21
CA LYS A 211 12.80 3.39 5.38
C LYS A 211 12.26 2.14 6.07
N PHE A 212 13.12 1.40 6.78
CA PHE A 212 12.74 0.19 7.51
C PHE A 212 11.84 0.49 8.71
N SER A 213 12.11 1.60 9.40
CA SER A 213 11.28 2.09 10.52
C SER A 213 9.92 2.61 10.09
N ARG A 214 9.65 2.79 8.78
CA ARG A 214 8.30 3.15 8.33
C ARG A 214 7.37 1.94 8.48
N PRO A 215 6.23 2.11 9.18
CA PRO A 215 5.26 1.02 9.33
C PRO A 215 4.81 0.56 7.94
N GLN A 216 5.03 -0.72 7.65
CA GLN A 216 4.64 -1.29 6.36
C GLN A 216 3.13 -1.19 6.19
N LYS A 217 2.69 -0.84 4.98
CA LYS A 217 1.28 -0.67 4.59
C LYS A 217 0.49 -2.00 4.52
N HIS A 218 0.63 -2.87 5.51
CA HIS A 218 -0.08 -4.15 5.57
C HIS A 218 -1.47 -4.00 6.21
N CYS A 219 -2.24 -2.99 5.81
CA CYS A 219 -3.68 -2.86 6.15
C CYS A 219 -4.58 -3.77 5.29
N GLY A 220 -4.01 -4.71 4.53
CA GLY A 220 -4.76 -5.61 3.65
C GLY A 220 -5.67 -6.59 4.41
N GLY A 221 -5.35 -6.90 5.68
CA GLY A 221 -6.14 -7.79 6.52
C GLY A 221 -7.35 -7.13 7.20
N ILE A 222 -7.42 -5.81 7.29
CA ILE A 222 -8.61 -5.13 7.84
C ILE A 222 -9.62 -4.99 6.70
N LEU A 223 -10.80 -5.59 6.75
CA LEU A 223 -11.80 -5.47 5.69
C LEU A 223 -13.02 -4.70 6.17
N PHE A 224 -13.51 -3.76 5.35
CA PHE A 224 -14.80 -3.11 5.55
C PHE A 224 -15.89 -3.91 4.84
N SER A 225 -17.13 -3.80 5.32
CA SER A 225 -18.28 -4.34 4.61
C SER A 225 -18.40 -3.69 3.24
N PRO A 226 -18.70 -4.45 2.17
CA PRO A 226 -18.86 -3.88 0.84
C PRO A 226 -19.98 -2.82 0.78
N GLN A 227 -21.05 -3.08 1.52
CA GLN A 227 -22.23 -2.23 1.64
C GLN A 227 -22.42 -1.79 3.10
N ALA A 228 -23.03 -0.63 3.27
CA ALA A 228 -23.56 -0.19 4.55
C ALA A 228 -25.06 -0.50 4.58
N VAL A 229 -25.61 -0.72 5.76
CA VAL A 229 -27.01 -1.09 5.93
C VAL A 229 -27.72 -0.13 6.87
N VAL A 230 -28.99 0.13 6.62
CA VAL A 230 -29.85 0.92 7.48
C VAL A 230 -30.95 0.02 8.00
N CYS A 231 -30.96 -0.19 9.32
CA CYS A 231 -32.03 -0.87 10.01
C CYS A 231 -32.40 -0.16 11.31
N GLU A 232 -33.52 -0.55 11.86
CA GLU A 232 -33.98 -0.08 13.15
C GLU A 232 -33.36 -0.92 14.26
N VAL A 233 -32.66 -0.26 15.18
CA VAL A 233 -32.07 -0.88 16.37
C VAL A 233 -32.58 -0.12 17.58
N ARG A 234 -33.25 -0.83 18.49
CA ARG A 234 -33.85 -0.26 19.72
C ARG A 234 -34.79 0.93 19.44
N GLY A 235 -35.62 0.83 18.41
CA GLY A 235 -36.60 1.87 18.06
C GLY A 235 -36.04 3.09 17.33
N GLN A 236 -34.75 3.07 16.97
CA GLN A 236 -34.11 4.16 16.23
C GLN A 236 -33.49 3.65 14.93
N ARG A 237 -33.67 4.40 13.84
CA ARG A 237 -33.02 4.11 12.55
C ARG A 237 -31.54 4.42 12.66
N CYS A 238 -30.71 3.46 12.29
CA CYS A 238 -29.26 3.57 12.41
C CYS A 238 -28.59 3.13 11.11
N LEU A 239 -27.62 3.90 10.64
CA LEU A 239 -26.71 3.48 9.57
C LEU A 239 -25.58 2.65 10.19
N MET A 240 -25.29 1.51 9.56
CA MET A 240 -24.31 0.55 10.06
C MET A 240 -23.38 0.08 8.97
N PHE A 241 -22.12 -0.12 9.33
CA PHE A 241 -21.18 -0.90 8.53
C PHE A 241 -20.35 -1.77 9.46
N ARG A 242 -19.76 -2.83 8.91
CA ARG A 242 -18.98 -3.80 9.68
C ARG A 242 -17.53 -3.77 9.25
N VAL A 243 -16.63 -3.97 10.20
CA VAL A 243 -15.20 -4.09 9.95
C VAL A 243 -14.73 -5.42 10.52
N CYS A 244 -13.94 -6.17 9.75
CA CYS A 244 -13.34 -7.43 10.15
C CYS A 244 -11.82 -7.33 10.24
N ASN A 245 -11.26 -7.86 11.32
CA ASN A 245 -9.82 -8.08 11.44
C ASN A 245 -9.47 -9.48 10.92
N LEU A 246 -8.80 -9.56 9.77
CA LEU A 246 -8.23 -10.81 9.24
C LEU A 246 -6.72 -10.90 9.46
N LEU A 247 -6.12 -9.94 10.17
CA LEU A 247 -4.74 -10.09 10.58
C LEU A 247 -4.64 -11.20 11.63
N PRO A 248 -3.53 -11.95 11.65
CA PRO A 248 -3.29 -12.98 12.66
C PRO A 248 -3.08 -12.40 14.06
N ARG A 249 -2.99 -11.07 14.19
CA ARG A 249 -2.71 -10.37 15.44
C ARG A 249 -3.91 -9.49 15.81
N PRO A 250 -4.25 -9.40 17.11
CA PRO A 250 -5.26 -8.47 17.59
C PRO A 250 -4.82 -7.02 17.38
N LEU A 251 -5.81 -6.15 17.22
CA LEU A 251 -5.65 -4.71 17.18
C LEU A 251 -6.36 -4.11 18.40
N VAL A 252 -5.82 -3.01 18.91
CA VAL A 252 -6.31 -2.26 20.07
C VAL A 252 -6.60 -0.82 19.67
N ASP A 253 -7.33 -0.08 20.51
CA ASP A 253 -7.69 1.33 20.32
C ASP A 253 -8.30 1.62 18.94
N VAL A 254 -9.31 0.82 18.56
CA VAL A 254 -9.97 1.00 17.27
C VAL A 254 -10.94 2.17 17.36
N CYS A 255 -10.64 3.22 16.61
CA CYS A 255 -11.51 4.37 16.42
C CYS A 255 -11.96 4.44 14.96
N VAL A 256 -13.18 4.94 14.76
CA VAL A 256 -13.68 5.27 13.44
C VAL A 256 -14.18 6.71 13.42
N SER A 257 -13.76 7.44 12.39
CA SER A 257 -14.27 8.75 12.07
C SER A 257 -14.83 8.71 10.65
N ALA A 258 -15.94 9.40 10.40
CA ALA A 258 -16.51 9.47 9.07
C ALA A 258 -16.74 10.93 8.66
N VAL A 259 -16.67 11.17 7.35
CA VAL A 259 -16.95 12.48 6.75
C VAL A 259 -17.91 12.26 5.60
N LEU A 260 -19.04 12.97 5.64
CA LEU A 260 -19.99 13.04 4.56
C LEU A 260 -19.58 14.17 3.62
N TYR A 261 -19.34 13.82 2.36
CA TYR A 261 -19.11 14.76 1.28
C TYR A 261 -20.41 14.94 0.50
N GLU A 262 -20.98 16.14 0.49
CA GLU A 262 -22.20 16.49 -0.27
C GLU A 262 -21.87 17.61 -1.26
N GLU A 263 -22.28 17.45 -2.52
CA GLU A 263 -22.24 18.53 -3.51
C GLU A 263 -23.52 19.35 -3.36
N ARG A 264 -23.40 20.62 -2.98
CA ARG A 264 -24.53 21.54 -2.86
C ARG A 264 -24.72 22.33 -4.16
N ASP A 265 -25.86 23.00 -4.31
CA ASP A 265 -26.26 23.69 -5.55
C ASP A 265 -25.25 24.75 -6.04
N ASP A 266 -24.32 25.20 -5.19
CA ASP A 266 -23.24 26.13 -5.52
C ASP A 266 -21.98 25.44 -6.12
N HIS A 267 -22.06 24.16 -6.47
CA HIS A 267 -20.92 23.31 -6.87
C HIS A 267 -19.79 23.19 -5.83
N GLU A 268 -20.02 23.69 -4.61
CA GLU A 268 -19.10 23.52 -3.49
C GLU A 268 -19.30 22.18 -2.79
N LEU A 269 -18.17 21.54 -2.48
CA LEU A 269 -18.14 20.28 -1.75
C LEU A 269 -18.19 20.55 -0.24
N HIS A 270 -19.37 20.36 0.36
CA HIS A 270 -19.54 20.46 1.80
C HIS A 270 -19.06 19.18 2.50
N GLN A 271 -18.30 19.37 3.59
CA GLN A 271 -17.76 18.29 4.41
C GLN A 271 -18.40 18.33 5.79
N THR A 272 -19.16 17.30 6.14
CA THR A 272 -19.78 17.19 7.47
C THR A 272 -19.22 15.99 8.21
N ALA A 273 -18.63 16.22 9.38
CA ALA A 273 -18.13 15.15 10.23
C ALA A 273 -19.29 14.31 10.79
N MET A 274 -19.11 13.00 10.81
CA MET A 274 -20.06 12.03 11.33
C MET A 274 -19.37 11.09 12.32
N GLU A 275 -20.02 10.90 13.45
CA GLU A 275 -19.52 10.04 14.52
C GLU A 275 -20.19 8.67 14.47
N PHE A 276 -19.38 7.62 14.62
CA PHE A 276 -19.83 6.24 14.68
C PHE A 276 -19.40 5.63 16.00
N SER A 277 -20.32 4.88 16.63
CA SER A 277 -20.09 4.23 17.92
C SER A 277 -20.18 2.71 17.78
N VAL A 278 -19.52 1.99 18.68
CA VAL A 278 -19.62 0.52 18.79
C VAL A 278 -20.47 0.19 20.03
N ASP A 279 -21.44 -0.72 19.90
CA ASP A 279 -22.24 -1.34 20.98
C ASP A 279 -22.08 -0.72 22.39
N ASN A 280 -22.75 0.41 22.63
CA ASN A 280 -22.79 1.14 23.93
C ASN A 280 -21.45 1.72 24.45
N LEU A 281 -20.34 1.62 23.73
CA LEU A 281 -19.09 2.33 24.08
C LEU A 281 -19.16 3.84 23.84
N GLY A 282 -20.20 4.31 23.13
CA GLY A 282 -20.32 5.71 22.71
C GLY A 282 -19.14 6.12 21.84
N SER A 283 -18.56 7.28 22.15
CA SER A 283 -17.40 7.87 21.47
C SER A 283 -16.05 7.22 21.82
N ARG A 284 -16.02 6.24 22.73
CA ARG A 284 -14.76 5.67 23.21
C ARG A 284 -14.15 4.71 22.18
N PRO A 285 -12.81 4.65 22.08
CA PRO A 285 -12.13 3.63 21.28
C PRO A 285 -12.56 2.23 21.70
N CYS A 286 -12.74 1.33 20.74
CA CYS A 286 -12.91 -0.08 21.05
C CYS A 286 -11.56 -0.66 21.50
N PRO A 287 -11.46 -1.23 22.72
CA PRO A 287 -10.19 -1.64 23.29
C PRO A 287 -9.59 -2.85 22.59
N LEU A 288 -10.41 -3.69 21.95
CA LEU A 288 -9.96 -4.96 21.38
C LEU A 288 -10.73 -5.36 20.12
N PHE A 289 -10.01 -5.58 19.03
CA PHE A 289 -10.55 -5.95 17.73
C PHE A 289 -10.12 -7.36 17.31
N LEU A 290 -10.88 -8.34 17.81
CA LEU A 290 -10.73 -9.78 17.52
C LEU A 290 -11.83 -10.30 16.59
N SER A 291 -13.06 -9.85 16.81
CA SER A 291 -14.24 -10.25 16.07
C SER A 291 -14.69 -9.11 15.15
N PRO A 292 -15.57 -9.38 14.16
CA PRO A 292 -16.17 -8.33 13.35
C PRO A 292 -16.87 -7.29 14.24
N LEU A 293 -16.45 -6.03 14.13
CA LEU A 293 -17.06 -4.91 14.84
C LEU A 293 -18.08 -4.24 13.93
N THR A 294 -19.28 -4.01 14.45
CA THR A 294 -20.31 -3.24 13.74
C THR A 294 -20.34 -1.83 14.33
N PHE A 295 -20.20 -0.83 13.47
CA PHE A 295 -20.25 0.57 13.85
C PHE A 295 -21.63 1.12 13.52
N TYR A 296 -22.21 1.88 14.45
CA TYR A 296 -23.57 2.40 14.37
C TYR A 296 -23.54 3.93 14.40
N HIS A 297 -24.32 4.53 13.52
CA HIS A 297 -24.63 5.96 13.53
C HIS A 297 -26.14 6.15 13.60
N PRO A 298 -26.68 6.73 14.69
CA PRO A 298 -28.10 7.00 14.78
C PRO A 298 -28.52 8.10 13.79
N LEU A 299 -29.52 7.82 12.97
CA LEU A 299 -30.13 8.78 12.05
C LEU A 299 -31.15 9.64 12.81
N THR A 300 -30.64 10.52 13.68
CA THR A 300 -31.46 11.55 14.35
C THR A 300 -31.94 12.61 13.34
N PRO A 301 -32.96 13.42 13.68
CA PRO A 301 -33.36 14.58 12.87
C PRO A 301 -32.23 15.59 12.60
N SER A 302 -31.25 15.64 13.51
CA SER A 302 -30.02 16.44 13.38
C SER A 302 -28.92 15.78 12.53
N SER A 303 -29.06 14.50 12.18
CA SER A 303 -28.06 13.78 11.38
C SER A 303 -28.08 14.28 9.94
N PRO A 304 -26.90 14.54 9.33
CA PRO A 304 -26.82 15.03 7.96
C PRO A 304 -27.40 14.04 6.94
N LEU A 305 -27.36 12.74 7.23
CA LEU A 305 -27.92 11.70 6.37
C LEU A 305 -29.44 11.58 6.46
N ASN A 306 -30.07 12.03 7.55
CA ASN A 306 -31.52 11.94 7.70
C ASN A 306 -32.26 12.93 6.78
N ASN A 307 -31.61 14.06 6.48
CA ASN A 307 -32.13 15.11 5.59
C ASN A 307 -31.60 14.98 4.15
N ALA A 308 -30.79 13.95 3.86
CA ALA A 308 -30.32 13.70 2.51
C ALA A 308 -31.41 12.96 1.73
N PRO A 309 -32.14 13.61 0.81
CA PRO A 309 -33.06 12.88 -0.06
C PRO A 309 -32.23 11.88 -0.89
N SER A 310 -32.83 10.74 -1.22
CA SER A 310 -32.25 9.69 -2.07
C SER A 310 -31.79 10.17 -3.45
N THR A 311 -32.07 11.43 -3.79
CA THR A 311 -31.75 12.09 -5.06
C THR A 311 -30.46 12.90 -5.04
N LYS A 312 -29.88 13.21 -3.88
CA LYS A 312 -28.65 14.00 -3.76
C LYS A 312 -27.38 13.14 -3.86
N HIS A 313 -26.34 13.72 -4.44
CA HIS A 313 -25.04 13.09 -4.57
C HIS A 313 -24.25 13.32 -3.29
N PHE A 314 -24.03 12.25 -2.55
CA PHE A 314 -23.15 12.27 -1.40
C PHE A 314 -22.23 11.06 -1.41
N GLU A 315 -21.04 11.20 -0.83
CA GLU A 315 -20.10 10.11 -0.59
C GLU A 315 -19.73 10.11 0.90
N LEU A 316 -20.00 8.99 1.58
CA LEU A 316 -19.61 8.80 2.96
C LEU A 316 -18.22 8.16 3.00
N VAL A 317 -17.21 8.91 3.43
CA VAL A 317 -15.85 8.40 3.60
C VAL A 317 -15.62 8.03 5.05
N VAL A 318 -15.18 6.81 5.29
CA VAL A 318 -14.94 6.26 6.63
C VAL A 318 -13.45 6.02 6.81
N PHE A 319 -12.92 6.48 7.94
CA PHE A 319 -11.53 6.36 8.36
C PHE A 319 -11.46 5.51 9.62
N LEU A 320 -10.68 4.45 9.58
CA LEU A 320 -10.38 3.59 10.72
C LEU A 320 -8.94 3.79 11.13
N THR A 321 -8.75 4.00 12.42
CA THR A 321 -7.44 4.01 13.08
C THR A 321 -7.42 2.91 14.13
N ALA A 322 -6.35 2.13 14.16
CA ALA A 322 -6.16 1.07 15.14
C ALA A 322 -4.67 0.94 15.44
N SER A 323 -4.32 0.40 16.61
CA SER A 323 -2.93 0.16 17.00
C SER A 323 -2.69 -1.34 17.15
N GLN A 324 -1.49 -1.82 16.81
CA GLN A 324 -1.13 -3.21 17.08
C GLN A 324 -0.65 -3.38 18.51
N GLU A 325 -1.22 -4.34 19.23
CA GLU A 325 -0.93 -4.62 20.66
C GLU A 325 0.57 -4.80 20.94
N SER A 326 1.28 -5.56 20.09
CA SER A 326 2.68 -5.93 20.35
C SER A 326 3.71 -4.86 19.98
N THR A 327 3.39 -3.94 19.06
CA THR A 327 4.37 -3.01 18.49
C THR A 327 3.98 -1.53 18.66
N GLY A 328 2.74 -1.25 19.07
CA GLY A 328 2.18 0.11 19.09
C GLY A 328 2.09 0.76 17.71
N SER A 329 2.36 0.02 16.63
CA SER A 329 2.31 0.57 15.27
C SER A 329 0.88 0.87 14.87
N GLY A 330 0.65 2.11 14.42
CA GLY A 330 -0.66 2.57 13.94
C GLY A 330 -1.02 2.00 12.56
N TYR A 331 -2.25 1.56 12.43
CA TYR A 331 -2.92 1.12 11.22
C TYR A 331 -3.98 2.14 10.85
N HIS A 332 -3.88 2.66 9.63
CA HIS A 332 -4.88 3.56 9.06
C HIS A 332 -5.47 2.90 7.82
N LYS A 333 -6.78 2.75 7.79
CA LYS A 333 -7.51 2.28 6.60
C LYS A 333 -8.72 3.16 6.36
N ARG A 334 -9.02 3.41 5.09
CA ARG A 334 -10.19 4.19 4.69
C ARG A 334 -10.98 3.46 3.61
N THR A 335 -12.28 3.71 3.58
CA THR A 335 -13.22 3.23 2.56
C THR A 335 -14.25 4.32 2.26
N SER A 336 -15.02 4.17 1.19
CA SER A 336 -16.18 5.04 0.96
C SER A 336 -17.44 4.25 0.65
N TYR A 337 -18.59 4.85 0.95
CA TYR A 337 -19.91 4.35 0.61
C TYR A 337 -20.64 5.39 -0.24
N LEU A 338 -21.02 4.97 -1.45
CA LEU A 338 -21.94 5.72 -2.31
C LEU A 338 -23.40 5.48 -1.89
N PRO A 339 -24.36 6.29 -2.34
CA PRO A 339 -25.77 6.11 -2.01
C PRO A 339 -26.29 4.73 -2.44
N ASP A 340 -25.84 4.24 -3.61
CA ASP A 340 -26.19 2.91 -4.14
C ASP A 340 -25.60 1.75 -3.31
N GLU A 341 -24.63 2.04 -2.45
CA GLU A 341 -23.97 1.05 -1.58
C GLU A 341 -24.56 1.06 -0.16
N ILE A 342 -25.59 1.85 0.08
CA ILE A 342 -26.34 1.91 1.34
C ILE A 342 -27.68 1.19 1.14
N GLN A 343 -27.84 0.04 1.78
CA GLN A 343 -29.05 -0.76 1.71
C GLN A 343 -30.02 -0.43 2.84
N TYR A 344 -31.22 0.02 2.50
CA TYR A 344 -32.28 0.28 3.46
C TYR A 344 -33.09 -0.99 3.75
N GLY A 345 -33.47 -1.20 5.02
CA GLY A 345 -34.29 -2.34 5.43
C GLY A 345 -33.55 -3.66 5.40
N SER A 346 -32.25 -3.62 5.66
CA SER A 346 -31.41 -4.80 5.84
C SER A 346 -30.59 -4.66 7.11
N CYS A 347 -30.33 -5.75 7.80
CA CYS A 347 -29.43 -5.79 8.95
C CYS A 347 -28.34 -6.84 8.71
N PHE A 348 -27.18 -6.67 9.33
CA PHE A 348 -26.14 -7.67 9.23
C PHE A 348 -26.54 -8.94 9.98
N THR A 349 -26.29 -10.10 9.37
CA THR A 349 -26.52 -11.39 10.01
C THR A 349 -25.68 -11.50 11.29
N LYS A 350 -26.29 -12.01 12.36
CA LYS A 350 -25.58 -12.33 13.61
C LYS A 350 -24.67 -13.53 13.34
N VAL A 351 -23.38 -13.27 13.19
CA VAL A 351 -22.43 -14.36 12.96
C VAL A 351 -21.93 -14.87 14.30
N MET A 352 -22.47 -16.00 14.74
CA MET A 352 -21.89 -16.78 15.84
C MET A 352 -20.62 -17.44 15.33
N SER A 353 -19.47 -16.98 15.82
CA SER A 353 -18.20 -17.57 15.42
C SER A 353 -18.03 -18.92 16.13
N ARG A 354 -18.09 -20.04 15.39
CA ARG A 354 -17.51 -21.30 15.88
C ARG A 354 -16.00 -21.12 15.88
N LEU A 355 -15.38 -21.25 17.05
CA LEU A 355 -13.94 -21.11 17.23
C LEU A 355 -13.27 -22.40 16.71
N GLY A 356 -12.96 -22.46 15.42
CA GLY A 356 -12.30 -23.59 14.76
C GLY A 356 -11.29 -23.14 13.71
N LYS A 357 -10.16 -23.86 13.62
CA LYS A 357 -8.91 -23.57 12.88
C LYS A 357 -9.05 -22.82 11.55
N GLY A 358 -8.20 -21.80 11.37
CA GLY A 358 -7.72 -21.28 10.08
C GLY A 358 -8.81 -20.75 9.14
N ARG A 359 -9.29 -19.52 9.37
CA ARG A 359 -10.33 -18.88 8.54
C ARG A 359 -9.78 -18.54 7.15
N SER A 360 -10.36 -19.11 6.10
CA SER A 360 -10.12 -18.65 4.73
C SER A 360 -10.73 -17.26 4.53
N LYS A 361 -10.16 -16.45 3.62
CA LYS A 361 -10.71 -15.14 3.24
C LYS A 361 -12.16 -15.26 2.74
N ALA A 362 -12.50 -16.37 2.08
CA ALA A 362 -13.85 -16.64 1.58
C ALA A 362 -14.87 -16.86 2.71
N GLU A 363 -14.51 -17.58 3.76
CA GLU A 363 -15.39 -17.79 4.92
C GLU A 363 -15.61 -16.49 5.70
N SER A 364 -14.59 -15.63 5.71
CA SER A 364 -14.66 -14.32 6.34
C SER A 364 -15.61 -13.36 5.62
N MET A 365 -15.92 -13.60 4.34
CA MET A 365 -16.93 -12.80 3.63
C MET A 365 -18.34 -13.00 4.20
N ARG A 366 -18.62 -14.15 4.84
CA ARG A 366 -19.89 -14.39 5.53
C ARG A 366 -20.15 -13.43 6.68
N TYR A 367 -19.09 -12.80 7.21
CA TYR A 367 -19.26 -11.73 8.20
C TYR A 367 -20.00 -10.52 7.65
N PHE A 368 -20.06 -10.35 6.33
CA PHE A 368 -20.72 -9.22 5.69
C PHE A 368 -22.10 -9.57 5.14
N ASP A 369 -22.59 -10.80 5.36
CA ASP A 369 -23.92 -11.22 4.91
C ASP A 369 -25.00 -10.37 5.59
N THR A 370 -26.00 -9.97 4.80
CA THR A 370 -27.13 -9.16 5.24
C THR A 370 -28.42 -9.97 5.14
N GLN A 371 -29.36 -9.68 6.03
CA GLN A 371 -30.71 -10.23 6.02
C GLN A 371 -31.71 -9.08 5.99
N PRO A 372 -32.86 -9.24 5.30
CA PRO A 372 -33.89 -8.21 5.28
C PRO A 372 -34.46 -7.99 6.68
N CYS A 373 -34.63 -6.73 7.05
CA CYS A 373 -35.23 -6.29 8.31
C CYS A 373 -36.23 -5.18 8.00
N PRO A 374 -37.55 -5.39 8.19
CA PRO A 374 -38.55 -4.39 7.85
C PRO A 374 -38.30 -3.11 8.64
N LEU A 375 -38.20 -1.98 7.94
CA LEU A 375 -38.16 -0.66 8.57
C LEU A 375 -39.58 -0.29 8.96
N THR A 376 -39.82 -0.03 10.24
CA THR A 376 -41.07 0.57 10.67
C THR A 376 -41.14 1.98 10.08
N LEU A 377 -42.23 2.29 9.37
CA LEU A 377 -42.47 3.62 8.78
C LEU A 377 -42.50 4.68 9.90
N PRO A 378 -42.07 5.93 9.64
CA PRO A 378 -42.14 6.97 10.65
C PRO A 378 -43.60 7.45 10.70
N ASN A 379 -44.36 6.92 11.66
CA ASN A 379 -45.49 7.54 12.39
C ASN A 379 -46.49 6.47 12.81
N THR A 380 -46.38 6.03 14.07
CA THR A 380 -47.49 5.99 15.02
C THR A 380 -46.89 5.68 16.39
N HIS A 381 -46.98 6.64 17.31
CA HIS A 381 -46.88 6.35 18.73
C HIS A 381 -48.02 5.38 19.09
N THR A 382 -47.68 4.15 19.45
CA THR A 382 -48.49 3.32 20.34
C THR A 382 -47.52 2.50 21.18
N GLY A 383 -47.64 2.67 22.49
CA GLY A 383 -46.70 2.17 23.49
C GLY A 383 -46.71 0.65 23.70
N ASP A 384 -45.83 0.27 24.61
CA ASP A 384 -45.74 -0.98 25.34
C ASP A 384 -45.49 -2.27 24.56
N ALA A 385 -44.21 -2.69 24.58
CA ALA A 385 -43.83 -4.04 25.00
C ALA A 385 -42.32 -4.06 25.34
N LEU A 386 -42.03 -3.95 26.64
CA LEU A 386 -40.76 -4.29 27.25
C LEU A 386 -40.64 -5.81 27.27
N GLU A 387 -39.77 -6.40 26.45
CA GLU A 387 -39.32 -7.77 26.67
C GLU A 387 -37.78 -7.78 26.79
N LYS A 388 -37.34 -7.89 28.04
CA LYS A 388 -35.93 -8.10 28.41
C LYS A 388 -35.59 -9.57 28.20
N GLU A 389 -34.93 -9.92 27.10
CA GLU A 389 -34.15 -11.16 27.06
C GLU A 389 -32.76 -10.90 27.67
N HIS A 390 -32.64 -11.21 28.96
CA HIS A 390 -31.35 -11.44 29.59
C HIS A 390 -30.79 -12.78 29.08
N VAL A 391 -29.80 -12.74 28.19
CA VAL A 391 -29.01 -13.94 27.87
C VAL A 391 -27.74 -13.91 28.71
N VAL A 392 -27.74 -14.78 29.72
CA VAL A 392 -26.56 -15.15 30.50
C VAL A 392 -25.54 -15.81 29.55
N VAL A 393 -24.37 -15.21 29.43
CA VAL A 393 -23.23 -15.83 28.74
C VAL A 393 -22.66 -16.90 29.68
N GLN A 394 -23.02 -18.16 29.47
CA GLN A 394 -22.30 -19.27 30.10
C GLN A 394 -20.92 -19.40 29.42
N ILE A 395 -19.88 -19.00 30.13
CA ILE A 395 -18.51 -19.35 29.82
C ILE A 395 -18.32 -20.78 30.35
N ASN A 396 -18.27 -21.77 29.45
CA ASN A 396 -17.87 -23.13 29.82
C ASN A 396 -16.40 -23.10 30.23
N GLY A 397 -16.15 -22.95 31.53
CA GLY A 397 -14.87 -23.31 32.13
C GLY A 397 -14.83 -24.81 32.35
N GLU A 398 -14.02 -25.53 31.57
CA GLU A 398 -13.59 -26.88 31.96
C GLU A 398 -12.68 -26.76 33.20
N GLY A 399 -13.30 -26.82 34.37
CA GLY A 399 -12.62 -27.09 35.63
C GLY A 399 -12.35 -28.60 35.73
N SER A 400 -11.11 -29.00 35.51
CA SER A 400 -10.60 -30.32 35.87
C SER A 400 -10.18 -30.29 37.34
N ASP A 401 -11.12 -30.46 38.26
CA ASP A 401 -10.84 -30.87 39.63
C ASP A 401 -11.42 -32.27 39.85
N ARG A 402 -10.54 -33.28 39.82
CA ARG A 402 -10.81 -34.59 40.44
C ARG A 402 -9.93 -34.71 41.67
N VAL A 403 -10.60 -34.63 42.81
CA VAL A 403 -10.14 -35.15 44.09
C VAL A 403 -10.51 -36.62 44.13
N GLU A 404 -9.51 -37.49 44.18
CA GLU A 404 -9.40 -38.64 45.10
C GLU A 404 -7.93 -39.02 45.24
#